data_AF-A0A939Z4X1-F1
#
_entry.id   AF-A0A939Z4X1-F1
#
_cell.length_a   1.000
_cell.length_b   1.000
_cell.length_c   1.000
_cell.angle_alpha   90.00
_cell.angle_beta   90.00
_cell.angle_gamma   90.00
#
_symmetry.space_group_name_H-M   'P 1'
#
loop_
_entity.id
_entity.type
_entity.pdbx_description
1 polymer ?
#
loop_
_entity_poly.entity_id
_entity_poly.type
_entity_poly.pdbx_seq_one_letter_code
_entity_poly.pdbx_strand_id
1 'polypeptide(L)' 'MKIEERLTCPHTIRVLHKAGIETMEALAGLSREDLLKLRGIGPVIAGDLEKQIEEWKARAGGDNEK' A
#
# COMPACT_ATOMS: atom_id res chain seq x y z
N MET A 1 5.71 8.19 -7.08
CA MET A 1 5.14 8.94 -5.93
C MET A 1 5.48 8.18 -4.65
N LYS A 2 6.03 8.84 -3.63
CA LYS A 2 6.45 8.15 -2.38
C LYS A 2 5.26 7.85 -1.47
N ILE A 3 5.37 6.78 -0.67
CA ILE A 3 4.30 6.39 0.27
C ILE A 3 4.14 7.37 1.44
N GLU A 4 5.22 8.04 1.86
CA GLU A 4 5.24 9.02 2.96
C GLU A 4 4.41 10.27 2.67
N GLU A 5 4.21 10.61 1.38
CA GLU A 5 3.44 11.80 0.99
C GLU A 5 1.93 11.57 1.03
N ARG A 6 1.49 10.32 1.18
CA ARG A 6 0.07 9.95 1.10
C ARG A 6 -0.44 9.26 2.37
N LEU A 7 0.39 8.44 3.00
CA LEU A 7 0.05 7.79 4.26
C LEU A 7 0.37 8.72 5.43
N THR A 8 -0.58 8.91 6.33
CA THR A 8 -0.35 9.68 7.58
C THR A 8 0.16 8.80 8.72
N CYS A 9 0.05 7.47 8.59
CA CYS A 9 0.37 6.52 9.65
C CYS A 9 1.88 6.18 9.70
N PRO A 10 2.65 6.67 10.69
CA PRO A 10 4.10 6.46 10.74
C PRO A 10 4.48 5.00 10.99
N HIS A 11 3.64 4.23 11.69
CA HIS A 11 3.87 2.79 11.88
C HIS A 11 3.84 2.04 10.55
N THR A 12 2.81 2.30 9.75
CA THR A 12 2.61 1.67 8.43
C THR A 12 3.75 2.01 7.49
N ILE A 13 4.16 3.28 7.40
CA ILE A 13 5.31 3.70 6.57
C ILE A 13 6.57 2.93 6.96
N ARG A 14 6.86 2.80 8.26
CA ARG A 14 8.05 2.07 8.73
C ARG A 14 7.99 0.58 8.39
N VAL A 15 6.82 -0.05 8.48
CA VAL A 15 6.65 -1.46 8.12
C VAL A 15 6.84 -1.65 6.61
N LEU A 16 6.28 -0.76 5.80
CA LEU A 16 6.42 -0.77 4.35
C LEU A 16 7.87 -0.56 3.91
N HIS A 17 8.57 0.43 4.48
CA HIS A 17 10.01 0.64 4.23
C HIS A 17 10.84 -0.58 4.62
N LYS A 18 10.52 -1.24 5.75
CA LYS A 18 11.21 -2.49 6.15
C LYS A 18 10.99 -3.63 5.18
N ALA A 19 9.86 -3.63 4.48
CA ALA A 19 9.55 -4.59 3.42
C ALA A 19 10.11 -4.16 2.04
N GLY A 20 10.84 -3.03 1.96
CA GLY A 20 11.38 -2.49 0.70
C GLY A 20 10.35 -1.75 -0.15
N ILE A 21 9.20 -1.40 0.42
CA ILE A 21 8.10 -0.73 -0.28
C ILE A 21 8.21 0.77 0.04
N GLU A 22 8.70 1.54 -0.92
CA GLU A 22 8.93 2.98 -0.76
C GLU A 22 8.02 3.84 -1.66
N THR A 23 7.34 3.21 -2.63
CA THR A 23 6.50 3.87 -3.63
C THR A 23 5.07 3.34 -3.64
N MET A 24 4.12 4.20 -4.01
CA MET A 24 2.71 3.80 -4.16
C MET A 24 2.53 2.70 -5.22
N GLU A 25 3.39 2.67 -6.24
CA GLU A 25 3.40 1.63 -7.28
C GLU A 25 3.79 0.25 -6.69
N ALA A 26 4.85 0.20 -5.88
CA ALA A 26 5.27 -1.03 -5.21
C ALA A 26 4.19 -1.52 -4.23
N LEU A 27 3.54 -0.59 -3.53
CA LEU A 27 2.42 -0.90 -2.64
C LEU A 27 1.21 -1.43 -3.43
N ALA A 28 0.89 -0.83 -4.57
CA ALA A 28 -0.23 -1.21 -5.43
C ALA A 28 -0.06 -2.55 -6.15
N GLY A 29 1.18 -3.04 -6.25
CA GLY A 29 1.52 -4.35 -6.77
C GLY A 29 1.45 -5.48 -5.76
N LEU A 30 1.16 -5.19 -4.48
CA LEU A 30 1.00 -6.20 -3.44
C LEU A 30 -0.46 -6.61 -3.30
N SER A 31 -0.67 -7.93 -3.14
CA SER A 31 -1.98 -8.48 -2.78
C SER A 31 -2.26 -8.25 -1.29
N ARG A 32 -3.55 -8.22 -0.94
CA ARG A 32 -4.01 -8.18 0.45
C ARG A 32 -3.33 -9.23 1.34
N GLU A 33 -3.13 -10.42 0.80
CA GLU A 33 -2.45 -11.52 1.49
C GLU A 33 -0.99 -11.17 1.82
N ASP A 34 -0.26 -10.54 0.91
CA ASP A 34 1.11 -10.10 1.16
C ASP A 34 1.17 -8.96 2.16
N LEU A 35 0.19 -8.04 2.13
CA LEU A 35 0.04 -7.02 3.17
C LEU A 35 -0.17 -7.66 4.55
N LEU A 36 -1.01 -8.68 4.67
CA LEU A 36 -1.26 -9.38 5.94
C LEU A 36 -0.07 -10.20 6.44
N LYS A 37 0.85 -10.60 5.54
CA LYS A 37 2.13 -11.25 5.94
C LYS A 37 3.11 -10.26 6.55
N LEU A 38 2.95 -8.96 6.32
CA LEU A 38 3.82 -7.94 6.90
C LEU A 38 3.58 -7.83 8.40
N ARG A 39 4.62 -8.12 9.19
CA ARG A 39 4.56 -8.02 10.64
C ARG A 39 4.29 -6.58 11.07
N GLY A 40 3.06 -6.32 11.54
CA GLY A 40 2.59 -4.99 11.95
C GLY A 40 1.41 -4.48 11.11
N ILE A 41 1.06 -5.14 10.01
CA ILE A 41 -0.15 -4.88 9.24
C ILE A 41 -1.24 -5.88 9.66
N GLY A 42 -2.26 -5.38 10.35
CA GLY A 42 -3.48 -6.14 10.62
C GLY A 42 -4.53 -5.95 9.53
N PRO A 43 -5.66 -6.69 9.59
CA PRO A 43 -6.74 -6.60 8.61
C PRO A 43 -7.34 -5.20 8.49
N VAL A 44 -7.34 -4.42 9.57
CA VAL A 44 -7.79 -3.01 9.57
C VAL A 44 -6.86 -2.14 8.74
N ILE A 45 -5.54 -2.28 8.93
CA ILE A 45 -4.54 -1.49 8.21
C ILE A 45 -4.48 -1.94 6.75
N ALA A 46 -4.58 -3.25 6.50
CA ALA A 46 -4.63 -3.79 5.14
C ALA A 46 -5.83 -3.23 4.37
N GLY A 47 -7.02 -3.17 4.98
CA GLY A 47 -8.20 -2.58 4.34
C GLY A 47 -8.06 -1.08 4.06
N ASP A 48 -7.42 -0.32 4.95
CA ASP A 48 -7.11 1.09 4.70
C ASP A 48 -6.15 1.25 3.52
N LEU A 49 -5.09 0.44 3.48
CA LEU A 49 -4.12 0.43 2.39
C LEU A 49 -4.75 0.05 1.05
N GLU A 50 -5.59 -0.98 1.01
CA GLU A 50 -6.34 -1.39 -0.19
C GLU A 50 -7.17 -0.22 -0.72
N LYS A 51 -7.90 0.48 0.15
CA LYS A 51 -8.68 1.65 -0.25
C LYS A 51 -7.79 2.76 -0.83
N GLN A 52 -6.65 3.05 -0.20
CA GLN A 52 -5.72 4.06 -0.71
C GLN A 52 -5.09 3.69 -2.06
N ILE A 53 -4.80 2.40 -2.25
CA ILE A 53 -4.33 1.84 -3.51
C ILE A 53 -5.40 1.99 -4.58
N GLU A 54 -6.65 1.63 -4.30
CA GLU A 54 -7.77 1.80 -5.24
C GLU A 54 -7.97 3.27 -5.62
N GLU A 55 -7.99 4.18 -4.65
CA GLU A 55 -8.10 5.61 -4.91
C GLU A 55 -6.90 6.17 -5.68
N TRP A 56 -5.71 5.58 -5.54
CA TRP A 56 -4.55 5.93 -6.35
C TRP A 56 -4.68 5.40 -7.77
N LYS A 57 -5.05 4.12 -7.96
CA LYS A 57 -5.27 3.50 -9.28
C LYS A 57 -6.36 4.24 -10.06
N ALA A 58 -7.47 4.59 -9.41
CA ALA A 58 -8.57 5.34 -10.02
C ALA A 58 -8.14 6.74 -10.51
N ARG A 59 -7.19 7.38 -9.82
CA ARG A 59 -6.61 8.68 -10.23
C ARG A 59 -5.46 8.55 -11.22
N ALA A 60 -4.71 7.45 -11.18
CA ALA A 60 -3.58 7.22 -12.07
C ALA A 60 -4.03 6.88 -13.49
N GLY A 61 -5.28 6.48 -13.70
CA GLY A 61 -5.79 6.06 -15.02
C GLY A 61 -5.31 4.66 -15.33
N GLY A 62 -6.27 3.78 -15.61
CA GLY A 62 -6.08 2.33 -15.58
C GLY A 62 -5.10 1.80 -16.61
N ASP A 63 -4.41 0.74 -16.24
CA ASP A 63 -4.22 -0.44 -17.08
C ASP A 63 -3.71 -1.58 -16.20
N ASN A 64 -4.13 -2.78 -16.59
CA ASN A 64 -3.64 -4.09 -16.15
C ASN A 64 -4.33 -4.75 -14.93
N GLU A 65 -5.47 -5.37 -15.20
CA GLU A 65 -5.51 -6.84 -15.15
C GLU A 65 -6.43 -7.36 -16.27
N LYS A 66 -6.01 -8.45 -16.92
CA LYS A 66 -6.51 -9.04 -18.18
C LYS A 66 -7.97 -9.46 -18.19
#